data_AF-A0ABD2ZG70-F1
#
_entry.id   AF-A0ABD2ZG70-F1
#
_cell.length_a   1.000
_cell.length_b   1.000
_cell.length_c   1.000
_cell.angle_alpha   90.00
_cell.angle_beta   90.00
_cell.angle_gamma   90.00
#
_symmetry.space_group_name_H-M   'P 1'
#
loop_
_entity.id
_entity.type
_entity.pdbx_description
1 polymer ?
#
loop_
_entity_poly.entity_id
_entity_poly.type
_entity_poly.pdbx_seq_one_letter_code
_entity_poly.pdbx_strand_id
1 'polypeptide(L)'
;MAVAAARHGLAVVLVGLAVVVFPTTMVFCGEMGMMTLQLERAFPTNHGVPLSQLRARDRFRHGRFLQQQSSVNGIADFPVEGTYDPFLVGLYYTRVVLGSPPKGFYVQIDTGSDVLWVSCTSCNGCPTSSGLQIPLEFFDPSGSPTASLISCSDRSCLLGIQSGDSVCSNGNQCGYTFQYGDGSGTSGYYVSDLLRFDTVAGNSVTSNASARVVFGCSTSETGDLTKSDRAVDGILGFGQQGLSVISQLASQGVTPNAFSHCLKGGNQGGGILVLGQVIEPNIVYTPLVPSQAHYNLNLQSIAVNGQSLPIDPSVFLTSDTRGTIVDSGTTLAYLAEEAYDTFVNAINQVVLQSVRAFVSRGNQCYLVTSSISDIFPPVSLNFAGGASMVLNPRDYLLQQNSINGAAVWCIGFQKIQGQGLTILGDLVLKDKIVVYDLAGQRIGWANYDCSMSVNVSATLSTGKSEFVNAGQIGNNSSSRDDLRNLILVTMLQVSLYILTFGKMSFL
;
A
#
# COMPACT_ATOMS: atom_id res chain seq x y z
N MET A 1 36.77 68.41 2.59
CA MET A 1 37.33 67.13 3.05
C MET A 1 36.19 66.29 3.60
N ALA A 2 35.43 65.66 2.72
CA ALA A 2 35.58 64.24 2.41
C ALA A 2 35.09 63.34 3.56
N VAL A 3 33.86 63.55 4.07
CA VAL A 3 32.86 62.44 4.14
C VAL A 3 31.43 62.89 3.76
N ALA A 4 31.12 64.19 3.72
CA ALA A 4 29.74 64.66 3.44
C ALA A 4 29.32 64.63 1.95
N ALA A 5 30.24 64.42 1.01
CA ALA A 5 29.95 64.39 -0.43
C ALA A 5 29.60 62.98 -0.97
N ALA A 6 29.84 61.91 -0.20
CA ALA A 6 29.59 60.53 -0.65
C ALA A 6 28.15 60.03 -0.37
N ARG A 7 27.37 60.73 0.47
CA ARG A 7 25.99 60.33 0.81
C ARG A 7 24.92 60.97 -0.08
N HIS A 8 25.22 62.06 -0.80
CA HIS A 8 24.28 62.63 -1.77
C HIS A 8 24.44 62.06 -3.19
N GLY A 9 25.60 61.52 -3.56
CA GLY A 9 25.79 60.84 -4.85
C GLY A 9 25.06 59.49 -4.96
N LEU A 10 24.98 58.75 -3.84
CA LEU A 10 24.35 57.41 -3.84
C LEU A 10 22.81 57.49 -3.87
N ALA A 11 22.22 58.51 -3.23
CA ALA A 11 20.78 58.71 -3.19
C ALA A 11 20.21 59.20 -4.54
N VAL A 12 20.96 59.99 -5.31
CA VAL A 12 20.54 60.46 -6.63
C VAL A 12 20.64 59.37 -7.70
N VAL A 13 21.59 58.44 -7.58
CA VAL A 13 21.71 57.27 -8.48
C VAL A 13 20.61 56.24 -8.22
N LEU A 14 20.17 56.05 -6.97
CA LEU A 14 19.08 55.12 -6.62
C LEU A 14 17.70 55.63 -7.02
N VAL A 15 17.46 56.95 -7.00
CA VAL A 15 16.18 57.53 -7.48
C VAL A 15 16.13 57.64 -9.00
N GLY A 16 17.28 57.85 -9.67
CA GLY A 16 17.37 57.82 -11.14
C GLY A 16 17.14 56.44 -11.76
N LEU A 17 17.60 55.37 -11.10
CA LEU A 17 17.33 53.98 -11.53
C LEU A 17 15.86 53.56 -11.30
N ALA A 18 15.17 54.16 -10.34
CA ALA A 18 13.75 53.90 -10.10
C ALA A 18 12.80 54.58 -11.10
N VAL A 19 13.24 55.64 -11.80
CA VAL A 19 12.39 56.42 -12.73
C VAL A 19 12.63 56.06 -14.20
N VAL A 20 13.75 55.40 -14.54
CA VAL A 20 14.00 54.88 -15.91
C VAL A 20 13.62 53.39 -16.06
N VAL A 21 13.42 52.66 -14.96
CA VAL A 21 12.92 51.26 -15.00
C VAL A 21 11.39 51.18 -14.89
N PHE A 22 10.70 52.31 -14.70
CA PHE A 22 9.24 52.35 -14.55
C PHE A 22 8.39 52.66 -15.81
N PRO A 23 8.94 52.76 -17.05
CA PRO A 23 8.12 52.60 -18.25
C PRO A 23 8.51 51.43 -19.17
N THR A 24 9.48 50.56 -18.82
CA THR A 24 9.87 49.41 -19.66
C THR A 24 9.26 48.07 -19.23
N THR A 25 8.51 48.02 -18.12
CA THR A 25 7.74 46.83 -17.71
C THR A 25 6.31 46.78 -18.26
N MET A 26 5.89 47.76 -19.08
CA MET A 26 4.60 47.79 -19.78
C MET A 26 4.66 47.55 -21.31
N VAL A 27 5.80 47.08 -21.84
CA VAL A 27 5.91 46.70 -23.29
C VAL A 27 6.52 45.30 -23.48
N PHE A 28 6.41 44.42 -22.48
CA PHE A 28 6.68 42.97 -22.64
C PHE A 28 5.48 42.10 -22.21
N CYS A 29 4.26 42.65 -22.32
CA CYS A 29 3.00 41.90 -22.26
C CYS A 29 2.33 41.78 -23.64
N GLY A 30 3.14 41.71 -24.71
CA GLY A 30 2.69 41.54 -26.10
C GLY A 30 3.05 40.21 -26.75
N GLU A 31 3.88 39.38 -26.12
CA GLU A 31 4.32 38.07 -26.65
C GLU A 31 4.27 36.96 -25.59
N MET A 32 3.27 36.98 -24.70
CA MET A 32 2.75 35.70 -24.21
C MET A 32 2.00 35.08 -25.38
N GLY A 33 2.73 34.32 -26.20
CA GLY A 33 2.13 33.46 -27.21
C GLY A 33 0.93 32.77 -26.58
N MET A 34 -0.24 32.93 -27.19
CA MET A 34 -1.43 32.20 -26.78
C MET A 34 -0.98 30.76 -26.57
N MET A 35 -1.05 30.25 -25.33
CA MET A 35 -0.88 28.82 -25.10
C MET A 35 -2.08 28.16 -25.74
N THR A 36 -2.00 27.92 -27.04
CA THR A 36 -2.96 27.12 -27.77
C THR A 36 -2.74 25.69 -27.30
N LEU A 37 -3.66 25.19 -26.48
CA LEU A 37 -3.79 23.78 -26.20
C LEU A 37 -3.99 23.06 -27.53
N GLN A 38 -2.92 22.47 -28.07
CA GLN A 38 -3.05 21.57 -29.20
C GLN A 38 -3.72 20.29 -28.71
N LEU A 39 -5.00 20.17 -29.04
CA LEU A 39 -5.79 18.97 -28.80
C LEU A 39 -5.42 17.93 -29.86
N GLU A 40 -4.49 17.06 -29.52
CA GLU A 40 -4.23 15.87 -30.33
C GLU A 40 -5.28 14.80 -30.04
N ARG A 41 -5.76 14.18 -31.12
CA ARG A 41 -6.58 12.99 -31.02
C ARG A 41 -5.71 11.86 -30.48
N ALA A 42 -5.98 11.48 -29.23
CA ALA A 42 -5.30 10.37 -28.60
C ALA A 42 -5.61 8.98 -29.22
N PHE A 43 -6.42 8.93 -30.28
CA PHE A 43 -6.49 7.79 -31.20
C PHE A 43 -6.41 8.32 -32.64
N PRO A 44 -5.43 7.87 -33.44
CA PRO A 44 -5.34 8.24 -34.86
C PRO A 44 -6.58 7.76 -35.61
N THR A 45 -7.09 8.55 -36.56
CA THR A 45 -8.25 8.18 -37.39
C THR A 45 -7.99 6.99 -38.31
N ASN A 46 -6.74 6.57 -38.42
CA ASN A 46 -6.27 5.65 -39.43
C ASN A 46 -6.21 4.19 -38.90
N HIS A 47 -6.54 3.97 -37.61
CA HIS A 47 -6.52 2.65 -36.99
C HIS A 47 -7.83 2.43 -36.18
N GLY A 48 -8.44 1.26 -36.35
CA GLY A 48 -9.59 0.85 -35.55
C GLY A 48 -9.17 0.60 -34.10
N VAL A 49 -9.85 1.24 -33.15
CA VAL A 49 -9.61 1.06 -31.71
C VAL A 49 -10.64 0.06 -31.17
N PRO A 50 -10.22 -1.00 -30.48
CA PRO A 50 -11.14 -1.93 -29.84
C PRO A 50 -12.09 -1.23 -28.86
N LEU A 51 -13.37 -1.61 -28.85
CA LEU A 51 -14.39 -1.04 -27.95
C LEU A 51 -14.00 -1.17 -26.47
N SER A 52 -13.27 -2.23 -26.11
CA SER A 52 -12.72 -2.43 -24.77
C SER A 52 -11.77 -1.30 -24.34
N GLN A 53 -10.91 -0.84 -25.25
CA GLN A 53 -9.96 0.24 -24.99
C GLN A 53 -10.67 1.61 -24.89
N LEU A 54 -11.73 1.83 -25.67
CA LEU A 54 -12.59 3.01 -25.55
C LEU A 54 -13.34 3.03 -24.21
N ARG A 55 -13.92 1.90 -23.80
CA ARG A 55 -14.61 1.76 -22.50
C ARG A 55 -13.66 1.94 -21.32
N ALA A 56 -12.45 1.37 -21.39
CA ALA A 56 -11.44 1.55 -20.35
C ALA A 56 -11.05 3.03 -20.19
N ARG A 57 -10.90 3.74 -21.31
CA ARG A 57 -10.61 5.18 -21.30
C ARG A 57 -11.78 6.00 -20.76
N ASP A 58 -13.01 5.66 -21.13
CA ASP A 58 -14.19 6.38 -20.65
C ASP A 58 -14.36 6.21 -19.14
N ARG A 59 -14.20 4.99 -18.63
CA ARG A 59 -14.12 4.69 -17.18
C ARG A 59 -13.05 5.53 -16.47
N PHE A 60 -11.84 5.61 -17.05
CA PHE A 60 -10.75 6.42 -16.51
C PHE A 60 -11.09 7.92 -16.44
N ARG A 61 -11.71 8.48 -17.50
CA ARG A 61 -12.13 9.89 -17.50
C ARG A 61 -13.23 10.16 -16.48
N HIS A 62 -14.22 9.27 -16.40
CA HIS A 62 -15.37 9.43 -15.51
C HIS A 62 -14.97 9.29 -14.04
N GLY A 63 -14.10 8.34 -13.71
CA GLY A 63 -13.56 8.16 -12.35
C GLY A 63 -12.81 9.40 -11.85
N ARG A 64 -12.01 10.04 -12.72
CA ARG A 64 -11.29 11.28 -12.39
C ARG A 64 -12.23 12.46 -12.13
N PHE A 65 -13.35 12.54 -12.86
CA PHE A 65 -14.33 13.61 -12.70
C PHE A 65 -15.07 13.50 -11.36
N LEU A 66 -15.43 12.28 -10.94
CA LEU A 66 -16.08 12.01 -9.65
C LEU A 66 -15.13 12.25 -8.46
N GLN A 67 -13.84 11.95 -8.61
CA GLN A 67 -12.82 12.22 -7.59
C GLN A 67 -12.56 13.72 -7.37
N GLN A 68 -12.64 14.55 -8.42
CA GLN A 68 -12.41 16.00 -8.29
C GLN A 68 -13.57 16.76 -7.63
N GLN A 69 -14.77 16.19 -7.59
CA GLN A 69 -15.97 16.87 -7.07
C GLN A 69 -16.24 16.63 -5.58
N SER A 70 -15.47 15.76 -4.92
CA SER A 70 -15.74 15.35 -3.55
C SER A 70 -14.64 15.85 -2.60
N SER A 71 -14.99 16.64 -1.59
CA SER A 71 -14.09 17.06 -0.50
C SER A 71 -13.83 15.89 0.45
N VAL A 72 -13.09 14.89 -0.02
CA VAL A 72 -12.83 13.65 0.74
C VAL A 72 -11.46 13.74 1.41
N ASN A 73 -11.43 13.41 2.70
CA ASN A 73 -10.22 13.30 3.51
C ASN A 73 -9.58 11.93 3.29
N GLY A 74 -8.24 11.85 3.30
CA GLY A 74 -7.54 10.56 3.30
C GLY A 74 -7.50 9.98 4.72
N ILE A 75 -7.66 8.68 4.89
CA ILE A 75 -7.41 7.99 6.17
C ILE A 75 -5.96 7.49 6.12
N ALA A 76 -5.14 7.87 7.10
CA ALA A 76 -3.70 7.60 7.05
C ALA A 76 -3.15 6.75 8.22
N ASP A 77 -3.99 6.31 9.14
CA ASP A 77 -3.53 5.68 10.38
C ASP A 77 -3.91 4.20 10.49
N PHE A 78 -3.09 3.36 9.87
CA PHE A 78 -3.00 1.94 10.17
C PHE A 78 -1.51 1.57 10.23
N PRO A 79 -0.86 1.66 11.41
CA PRO A 79 0.51 1.20 11.55
C PRO A 79 0.55 -0.29 11.21
N VAL A 80 1.52 -0.66 10.39
CA VAL A 80 1.72 -2.05 10.00
C VAL A 80 2.82 -2.64 10.86
N GLU A 81 2.57 -3.85 11.34
CA GLU A 81 3.49 -4.70 12.09
C GLU A 81 3.68 -6.04 11.34
N GLY A 82 4.57 -6.90 11.85
CA GLY A 82 4.90 -8.16 11.20
C GLY A 82 5.95 -8.04 10.11
N THR A 83 6.27 -9.14 9.44
CA THR A 83 7.32 -9.20 8.40
C THR A 83 7.04 -10.31 7.39
N TYR A 84 7.50 -10.12 6.15
CA TYR A 84 7.38 -11.10 5.07
C TYR A 84 8.16 -12.40 5.32
N ASP A 85 9.13 -12.42 6.25
CA ASP A 85 9.99 -13.58 6.47
C ASP A 85 9.20 -14.76 7.08
N PRO A 86 8.98 -15.87 6.35
CA PRO A 86 8.21 -17.01 6.83
C PRO A 86 8.88 -17.76 7.99
N PHE A 87 10.16 -17.54 8.25
CA PHE A 87 10.88 -18.15 9.37
C PHE A 87 10.82 -17.30 10.65
N LEU A 88 10.26 -16.09 10.58
CA LEU A 88 10.04 -15.20 11.72
C LEU A 88 8.55 -15.02 12.03
N VAL A 89 7.79 -14.50 11.07
CA VAL A 89 6.37 -14.18 11.23
C VAL A 89 5.60 -14.61 9.98
N GLY A 90 6.02 -14.13 8.80
CA GLY A 90 5.46 -14.50 7.52
C GLY A 90 4.08 -13.90 7.25
N LEU A 91 3.74 -12.77 7.86
CA LEU A 91 2.53 -12.00 7.57
C LEU A 91 2.71 -10.55 8.04
N TYR A 92 1.98 -9.63 7.41
CA TYR A 92 1.80 -8.26 7.90
C TYR A 92 0.40 -8.08 8.47
N TYR A 93 0.33 -7.37 9.58
CA TYR A 93 -0.91 -7.12 10.30
C TYR A 93 -0.98 -5.67 10.77
N THR A 94 -2.19 -5.20 11.04
CA THR A 94 -2.44 -3.87 11.59
C THR A 94 -3.46 -3.96 12.71
N ARG A 95 -3.76 -2.84 13.37
CA ARG A 95 -4.72 -2.77 14.46
C ARG A 95 -5.93 -1.95 14.04
N VAL A 96 -7.10 -2.59 13.97
CA VAL A 96 -8.39 -1.91 13.75
C VAL A 96 -9.08 -1.65 15.07
N VAL A 97 -9.81 -0.54 15.19
CA VAL A 97 -10.54 -0.19 16.42
C VAL A 97 -12.04 -0.25 16.17
N LEU A 98 -12.73 -1.17 16.85
CA LEU A 98 -14.15 -1.45 16.66
C LEU A 98 -14.97 -1.17 17.93
N GLY A 99 -16.23 -0.80 17.74
CA GLY A 99 -17.25 -0.76 18.79
C GLY A 99 -17.25 0.48 19.69
N SER A 100 -18.17 0.45 20.66
CA SER A 100 -18.33 1.46 21.70
C SER A 100 -18.59 0.80 23.06
N PRO A 101 -17.67 0.83 24.05
CA PRO A 101 -16.39 1.50 24.03
C PRO A 101 -15.44 0.91 22.97
N PRO A 102 -14.51 1.71 22.42
CA PRO A 102 -13.59 1.26 21.40
C PRO A 102 -12.66 0.16 21.92
N LYS A 103 -12.54 -0.93 21.17
CA LYS A 103 -11.58 -2.01 21.40
C LYS A 103 -10.73 -2.22 20.15
N GLY A 104 -9.43 -2.49 20.35
CA GLY A 104 -8.51 -2.73 19.24
C GLY A 104 -8.35 -4.21 18.96
N PHE A 105 -8.29 -4.57 17.69
CA PHE A 105 -8.12 -5.93 17.19
C PHE A 105 -6.98 -5.96 16.19
N TYR A 106 -6.03 -6.86 16.38
CA TYR A 106 -4.94 -7.11 15.44
C TYR A 106 -5.45 -7.97 14.29
N VAL A 107 -5.29 -7.52 13.06
CA VAL A 107 -5.84 -8.19 11.88
C VAL A 107 -4.81 -8.26 10.77
N GLN A 108 -4.71 -9.41 10.11
CA GLN A 108 -3.84 -9.58 8.95
C GLN A 108 -4.33 -8.70 7.78
N ILE A 109 -3.40 -8.11 7.05
CA ILE A 109 -3.71 -7.31 5.85
C ILE A 109 -3.78 -8.24 4.65
N ASP A 110 -4.96 -8.40 4.07
CA ASP A 110 -5.20 -9.38 3.01
C ASP A 110 -5.88 -8.75 1.80
N THR A 111 -5.13 -8.58 0.70
CA THR A 111 -5.71 -8.14 -0.58
C THR A 111 -6.28 -9.28 -1.42
N GLY A 112 -6.16 -10.53 -0.97
CA GLY A 112 -6.69 -11.74 -1.59
C GLY A 112 -8.13 -12.06 -1.18
N SER A 113 -8.65 -11.49 -0.10
CA SER A 113 -10.04 -11.65 0.36
C SER A 113 -10.79 -10.32 0.54
N ASP A 114 -12.12 -10.36 0.51
CA ASP A 114 -12.95 -9.16 0.53
C ASP A 114 -13.24 -8.61 1.93
N VAL A 115 -13.47 -9.47 2.91
CA VAL A 115 -14.22 -9.10 4.12
C VAL A 115 -13.30 -8.91 5.33
N LEU A 116 -13.49 -7.82 6.08
CA LEU A 116 -13.01 -7.72 7.45
C LEU A 116 -13.80 -8.68 8.33
N TRP A 117 -13.12 -9.53 9.09
CA TRP A 117 -13.72 -10.29 10.18
C TRP A 117 -12.79 -10.34 11.39
N VAL A 118 -13.39 -10.52 12.56
CA VAL A 118 -12.68 -10.73 13.84
C VAL A 118 -13.29 -11.90 14.60
N SER A 119 -12.48 -12.56 15.42
CA SER A 119 -12.91 -13.57 16.39
C SER A 119 -13.95 -12.99 17.35
N CYS A 120 -15.05 -13.71 17.54
CA CYS A 120 -16.13 -13.31 18.44
C CYS A 120 -16.25 -14.22 19.66
N THR A 121 -16.96 -13.74 20.68
CA THR A 121 -17.26 -14.54 21.87
C THR A 121 -17.92 -15.87 21.50
N SER A 122 -17.57 -16.93 22.25
CA SER A 122 -18.02 -18.31 21.98
C SER A 122 -17.56 -18.90 20.65
N CYS A 123 -16.38 -18.50 20.15
CA CYS A 123 -15.77 -19.11 18.98
C CYS A 123 -15.20 -20.52 19.23
N ASN A 124 -15.45 -21.43 18.29
CA ASN A 124 -14.85 -22.75 18.24
C ASN A 124 -13.57 -22.75 17.38
N GLY A 125 -12.46 -23.24 17.93
CA GLY A 125 -11.18 -23.34 17.20
C GLY A 125 -10.39 -22.03 17.10
N CYS A 126 -10.95 -20.90 17.52
CA CYS A 126 -10.20 -19.64 17.58
C CYS A 126 -9.03 -19.72 18.59
N PRO A 127 -7.83 -19.23 18.23
CA PRO A 127 -6.70 -19.19 19.14
C PRO A 127 -6.95 -18.23 20.30
N THR A 128 -6.47 -18.58 21.50
CA THR A 128 -6.58 -17.74 22.71
C THR A 128 -5.24 -17.15 23.14
N SER A 129 -4.18 -17.42 22.40
CA SER A 129 -2.84 -16.86 22.58
C SER A 129 -2.14 -16.72 21.22
N SER A 130 -1.20 -15.77 21.16
CA SER A 130 -0.39 -15.51 19.98
C SER A 130 1.10 -15.58 20.28
N GLY A 131 1.84 -16.28 19.42
CA GLY A 131 3.30 -16.34 19.40
C GLY A 131 3.95 -15.02 18.99
N LEU A 132 3.15 -14.06 18.47
CA LEU A 132 3.59 -12.70 18.14
C LEU A 132 3.69 -11.79 19.37
N GLN A 133 3.38 -12.30 20.58
CA GLN A 133 3.40 -11.55 21.85
C GLN A 133 2.40 -10.39 21.90
N ILE A 134 1.33 -10.48 21.11
CA ILE A 134 0.19 -9.57 21.14
C ILE A 134 -0.95 -10.17 22.00
N PRO A 135 -1.71 -9.35 22.73
CA PRO A 135 -2.94 -9.81 23.37
C PRO A 135 -4.01 -10.07 22.30
N LEU A 136 -4.64 -11.25 22.35
CA LEU A 136 -5.80 -11.56 21.51
C LEU A 136 -7.10 -11.13 22.19
N GLU A 137 -8.02 -10.60 21.40
CA GLU A 137 -9.29 -10.04 21.80
C GLU A 137 -10.45 -10.70 21.05
N PHE A 138 -11.57 -10.87 21.75
CA PHE A 138 -12.80 -11.39 21.16
C PHE A 138 -13.86 -10.29 21.13
N PHE A 139 -14.41 -10.03 19.95
CA PHE A 139 -15.48 -9.07 19.80
C PHE A 139 -16.77 -9.63 20.41
N ASP A 140 -17.44 -8.82 21.25
CA ASP A 140 -18.72 -9.15 21.86
C ASP A 140 -19.77 -8.14 21.36
N PRO A 141 -20.63 -8.53 20.39
CA PRO A 141 -21.69 -7.65 19.91
C PRO A 141 -22.64 -7.19 21.01
N SER A 142 -22.84 -7.99 22.06
CA SER A 142 -23.74 -7.62 23.18
C SER A 142 -23.13 -6.56 24.10
N GLY A 143 -21.79 -6.44 24.09
CA GLY A 143 -21.03 -5.46 24.86
C GLY A 143 -20.90 -4.09 24.21
N SER A 144 -21.41 -3.91 22.99
CA SER A 144 -21.36 -2.64 22.25
C SER A 144 -22.79 -2.15 21.90
N PRO A 145 -23.25 -1.00 22.41
CA PRO A 145 -24.58 -0.47 22.13
C PRO A 145 -24.71 0.09 20.71
N THR A 146 -23.60 0.22 19.97
CA THR A 146 -23.58 0.63 18.56
C THR A 146 -23.56 -0.55 17.59
N ALA A 147 -23.40 -1.78 18.12
CA ALA A 147 -23.47 -3.01 17.36
C ALA A 147 -24.92 -3.33 16.95
N SER A 148 -25.07 -3.86 15.75
CA SER A 148 -26.34 -4.33 15.21
C SER A 148 -26.13 -5.57 14.35
N LEU A 149 -26.98 -6.58 14.54
CA LEU A 149 -26.94 -7.79 13.71
C LEU A 149 -27.46 -7.50 12.31
N ILE A 150 -26.83 -8.11 11.31
CA ILE A 150 -27.23 -7.96 9.90
C ILE A 150 -28.23 -9.04 9.53
N SER A 151 -29.41 -8.60 9.11
CA SER A 151 -30.47 -9.50 8.62
C SER A 151 -30.25 -9.88 7.15
N CYS A 152 -30.90 -10.95 6.70
CA CYS A 152 -30.78 -11.36 5.29
C CYS A 152 -31.39 -10.36 4.30
N SER A 153 -32.36 -9.56 4.74
CA SER A 153 -32.95 -8.49 3.94
C SER A 153 -32.09 -7.23 3.87
N ASP A 154 -31.02 -7.14 4.67
CA ASP A 154 -30.12 -5.99 4.66
C ASP A 154 -29.42 -5.86 3.30
N ARG A 155 -29.26 -4.62 2.82
CA ARG A 155 -28.63 -4.34 1.53
C ARG A 155 -27.22 -4.91 1.45
N SER A 156 -26.48 -4.87 2.55
CA SER A 156 -25.10 -5.38 2.64
C SER A 156 -25.08 -6.90 2.49
N CYS A 157 -26.03 -7.59 3.13
CA CYS A 157 -26.17 -9.04 2.98
C CYS A 157 -26.53 -9.43 1.54
N LEU A 158 -27.49 -8.72 0.94
CA LEU A 158 -27.90 -8.96 -0.45
C LEU A 158 -26.74 -8.72 -1.44
N LEU A 159 -25.87 -7.74 -1.18
CA LEU A 159 -24.64 -7.52 -1.95
C LEU A 159 -23.67 -8.70 -1.78
N GLY A 160 -23.43 -9.13 -0.54
CA GLY A 160 -22.55 -10.28 -0.27
C GLY A 160 -23.06 -11.59 -0.87
N ILE A 161 -24.38 -11.80 -0.94
CA ILE A 161 -24.95 -12.98 -1.62
C ILE A 161 -24.62 -12.96 -3.13
N GLN A 162 -24.57 -11.78 -3.75
CA GLN A 162 -24.25 -11.65 -5.18
C GLN A 162 -22.77 -11.89 -5.47
N SER A 163 -21.87 -11.52 -4.55
CA SER A 163 -20.43 -11.75 -4.68
C SER A 163 -19.99 -13.13 -4.15
N GLY A 164 -20.84 -13.84 -3.41
CA GLY A 164 -20.49 -15.10 -2.74
C GLY A 164 -19.93 -14.93 -1.33
N ASP A 165 -19.89 -13.71 -0.81
CA ASP A 165 -19.38 -13.37 0.52
C ASP A 165 -20.38 -13.60 1.66
N SER A 166 -21.66 -13.83 1.34
CA SER A 166 -22.72 -13.99 2.34
C SER A 166 -23.63 -15.15 2.05
N VAL A 167 -24.13 -15.76 3.12
CA VAL A 167 -25.14 -16.82 3.12
C VAL A 167 -26.26 -16.43 4.06
N CYS A 168 -27.51 -16.60 3.66
CA CYS A 168 -28.64 -16.37 4.55
C CYS A 168 -29.01 -17.67 5.30
N SER A 169 -29.08 -17.59 6.62
CA SER A 169 -29.56 -18.69 7.46
C SER A 169 -31.09 -18.67 7.65
N ASN A 170 -31.69 -19.80 8.02
CA ASN A 170 -33.13 -19.93 8.28
C ASN A 170 -33.64 -19.00 9.40
N GLY A 171 -32.76 -18.41 10.22
CA GLY A 171 -33.08 -17.46 11.29
C GLY A 171 -33.11 -15.99 10.86
N ASN A 172 -33.10 -15.69 9.56
CA ASN A 172 -32.99 -14.33 9.02
C ASN A 172 -31.69 -13.60 9.44
N GLN A 173 -30.63 -14.34 9.75
CA GLN A 173 -29.32 -13.80 10.08
C GLN A 173 -28.37 -13.98 8.90
N CYS A 174 -27.68 -12.91 8.53
CA CYS A 174 -26.68 -12.91 7.47
C CYS A 174 -25.37 -13.56 7.97
N GLY A 175 -25.03 -14.70 7.40
CA GLY A 175 -23.85 -15.50 7.69
C GLY A 175 -22.76 -15.37 6.64
N TYR A 176 -21.59 -15.93 6.93
CA TYR A 176 -20.53 -16.17 5.94
C TYR A 176 -19.78 -17.47 6.23
N THR A 177 -19.10 -17.97 5.22
CA THR A 177 -18.16 -19.10 5.34
C THR A 177 -17.08 -18.91 4.29
N PHE A 178 -15.83 -18.79 4.73
CA PHE A 178 -14.67 -18.58 3.87
C PHE A 178 -13.69 -19.74 3.98
N GLN A 179 -13.07 -20.03 2.85
CA GLN A 179 -12.01 -21.00 2.70
C GLN A 179 -10.84 -20.30 2.02
N TYR A 180 -9.67 -20.28 2.65
CA TYR A 180 -8.46 -19.66 2.12
C TYR A 180 -7.65 -20.65 1.29
N GLY A 181 -6.72 -20.12 0.48
CA GLY A 181 -5.87 -20.89 -0.42
C GLY A 181 -4.95 -21.89 0.28
N ASP A 182 -4.65 -21.67 1.57
CA ASP A 182 -3.87 -22.59 2.41
C ASP A 182 -4.72 -23.74 3.00
N GLY A 183 -6.03 -23.76 2.74
CA GLY A 183 -6.96 -24.76 3.27
C GLY A 183 -7.49 -24.45 4.67
N SER A 184 -7.16 -23.30 5.25
CA SER A 184 -7.81 -22.80 6.46
C SER A 184 -9.18 -22.18 6.15
N GLY A 185 -10.03 -22.02 7.16
CA GLY A 185 -11.36 -21.45 6.96
C GLY A 185 -11.98 -20.86 8.20
N THR A 186 -12.91 -19.93 8.00
CA THR A 186 -13.67 -19.24 9.06
C THR A 186 -15.16 -19.21 8.71
N SER A 187 -16.01 -19.26 9.72
CA SER A 187 -17.45 -19.04 9.54
C SER A 187 -18.08 -18.32 10.73
N GLY A 188 -19.16 -17.60 10.44
CA GLY A 188 -19.83 -16.78 11.43
C GLY A 188 -20.96 -15.98 10.82
N TYR A 189 -21.22 -14.81 11.42
CA TYR A 189 -22.30 -13.92 11.00
C TYR A 189 -21.84 -12.47 10.91
N TYR A 190 -22.57 -11.67 10.14
CA TYR A 190 -22.26 -10.26 9.97
C TYR A 190 -22.86 -9.40 11.08
N VAL A 191 -22.05 -8.46 11.54
CA VAL A 191 -22.41 -7.42 12.50
C VAL A 191 -22.02 -6.07 11.89
N SER A 192 -22.84 -5.04 12.13
CA SER A 192 -22.43 -3.66 11.90
C SER A 192 -22.12 -2.95 13.20
N ASP A 193 -20.96 -2.30 13.25
CA ASP A 193 -20.55 -1.42 14.35
C ASP A 193 -19.64 -0.28 13.84
N LEU A 194 -19.18 0.58 14.74
CA LEU A 194 -18.27 1.68 14.45
C LEU A 194 -16.84 1.18 14.28
N LEU A 195 -16.21 1.51 13.15
CA LEU A 195 -14.77 1.50 12.95
C LEU A 195 -14.23 2.90 13.27
N ARG A 196 -13.21 2.99 14.11
CA ARG A 196 -12.51 4.25 14.45
C ARG A 196 -11.14 4.31 13.78
N PHE A 197 -10.78 5.49 13.30
CA PHE A 197 -9.55 5.74 12.58
C PHE A 197 -9.20 7.23 12.60
N ASP A 198 -7.95 7.55 12.32
CA ASP A 198 -7.51 8.93 12.18
C ASP A 198 -7.52 9.36 10.70
N THR A 199 -8.02 10.57 10.45
CA THR A 199 -8.13 11.14 9.10
C THR A 199 -7.18 12.31 8.94
N VAL A 200 -6.67 12.48 7.73
CA VAL A 200 -5.87 13.63 7.33
C VAL A 200 -6.75 14.58 6.53
N ALA A 201 -6.89 15.81 7.04
CA ALA A 201 -7.66 16.89 6.42
C ALA A 201 -6.79 18.15 6.34
N GLY A 202 -6.31 18.49 5.13
CA GLY A 202 -5.22 19.47 4.96
C GLY A 202 -4.01 19.08 5.81
N ASN A 203 -3.19 20.04 6.25
CA ASN A 203 -2.05 19.83 7.16
C ASN A 203 -2.39 19.35 8.59
N SER A 204 -3.63 18.94 8.87
CA SER A 204 -4.06 18.53 10.21
C SER A 204 -4.60 17.10 10.21
N VAL A 205 -4.20 16.31 11.21
CA VAL A 205 -4.86 15.05 11.52
C VAL A 205 -6.06 15.32 12.40
N THR A 206 -7.22 14.90 11.92
CA THR A 206 -8.43 14.81 12.73
C THR A 206 -8.42 13.43 13.38
N SER A 207 -8.00 13.40 14.63
CA SER A 207 -8.01 12.17 15.43
C SER A 207 -9.43 11.83 15.88
N ASN A 208 -9.75 10.54 15.93
CA ASN A 208 -11.06 10.00 16.35
C ASN A 208 -12.21 10.13 15.33
N ALA A 209 -11.93 10.04 14.02
CA ALA A 209 -13.01 9.83 13.07
C ALA A 209 -13.62 8.43 13.26
N SER A 210 -14.88 8.26 12.84
CA SER A 210 -15.51 6.95 12.85
C SER A 210 -16.50 6.81 11.70
N ALA A 211 -16.67 5.59 11.22
CA ALA A 211 -17.66 5.23 10.23
C ALA A 211 -18.29 3.89 10.61
N ARG A 212 -19.55 3.70 10.20
CA ARG A 212 -20.22 2.41 10.40
C ARG A 212 -19.76 1.44 9.32
N VAL A 213 -19.32 0.27 9.72
CA VAL A 213 -18.92 -0.81 8.80
C VAL A 213 -19.62 -2.11 9.18
N VAL A 214 -19.84 -2.97 8.20
CA VAL A 214 -20.27 -4.36 8.32
C VAL A 214 -19.03 -5.24 8.27
N PHE A 215 -18.87 -6.13 9.25
CA PHE A 215 -17.74 -7.05 9.35
C PHE A 215 -18.20 -8.41 9.88
N GLY A 216 -17.40 -9.44 9.63
CA GLY A 216 -17.64 -10.80 10.10
C GLY A 216 -17.32 -10.95 11.58
N CYS A 217 -18.25 -11.57 12.30
CA CYS A 217 -18.10 -12.03 13.67
C CYS A 217 -17.84 -13.55 13.62
N SER A 218 -16.57 -13.95 13.67
CA SER A 218 -16.12 -15.33 13.50
C SER A 218 -16.48 -16.16 14.73
N THR A 219 -17.21 -17.24 14.50
CA THR A 219 -17.64 -18.20 15.54
C THR A 219 -17.02 -19.58 15.37
N SER A 220 -16.32 -19.82 14.26
CA SER A 220 -15.57 -21.04 14.03
C SER A 220 -14.38 -20.77 13.13
N GLU A 221 -13.22 -21.30 13.50
CA GLU A 221 -12.00 -21.29 12.70
C GLU A 221 -11.44 -22.70 12.55
N THR A 222 -10.82 -22.99 11.41
CA THR A 222 -10.25 -24.29 11.08
C THR A 222 -8.91 -24.17 10.34
N GLY A 223 -8.13 -25.24 10.34
CA GLY A 223 -6.84 -25.30 9.66
C GLY A 223 -5.80 -24.39 10.32
N ASP A 224 -5.03 -23.66 9.51
CA ASP A 224 -3.92 -22.84 9.99
C ASP A 224 -4.36 -21.64 10.85
N LEU A 225 -5.60 -21.18 10.73
CA LEU A 225 -6.17 -20.12 11.58
C LEU A 225 -6.25 -20.53 13.06
N THR A 226 -6.37 -21.83 13.37
CA THR A 226 -6.45 -22.29 14.77
C THR A 226 -5.09 -22.33 15.47
N LYS A 227 -4.00 -22.05 14.75
CA LYS A 227 -2.64 -22.16 15.29
C LYS A 227 -2.25 -20.88 16.02
N SER A 228 -1.63 -21.05 17.19
CA SER A 228 -1.20 -19.93 18.03
C SER A 228 0.15 -19.32 17.64
N ASP A 229 0.93 -19.92 16.73
CA ASP A 229 2.29 -19.47 16.39
C ASP A 229 2.33 -18.04 15.84
N ARG A 230 1.34 -17.68 15.02
CA ARG A 230 1.22 -16.37 14.39
C ARG A 230 -0.21 -15.81 14.42
N ALA A 231 -0.98 -16.22 15.43
CA ALA A 231 -2.38 -15.83 15.58
C ALA A 231 -2.56 -14.32 15.69
N VAL A 232 -3.60 -13.81 15.04
CA VAL A 232 -4.14 -12.46 15.14
C VAL A 232 -5.65 -12.57 15.38
N ASP A 233 -6.32 -11.47 15.72
CA ASP A 233 -7.76 -11.45 16.03
C ASP A 233 -8.66 -11.64 14.80
N GLY A 234 -8.11 -11.53 13.59
CA GLY A 234 -8.81 -11.83 12.35
C GLY A 234 -8.10 -11.33 11.10
N ILE A 235 -8.85 -11.08 10.03
CA ILE A 235 -8.31 -10.64 8.74
C ILE A 235 -9.06 -9.41 8.28
N LEU A 236 -8.32 -8.40 7.82
CA LEU A 236 -8.82 -7.21 7.14
C LEU A 236 -8.71 -7.43 5.63
N GLY A 237 -9.79 -7.92 5.05
CA GLY A 237 -9.93 -8.10 3.61
C GLY A 237 -10.02 -6.76 2.85
N PHE A 238 -9.26 -6.68 1.76
CA PHE A 238 -9.15 -5.53 0.87
C PHE A 238 -9.60 -5.82 -0.56
N GLY A 239 -10.33 -6.90 -0.80
CA GLY A 239 -10.85 -7.27 -2.10
C GLY A 239 -11.81 -6.24 -2.71
N GLN A 240 -12.21 -6.51 -3.95
CA GLN A 240 -12.94 -5.56 -4.80
C GLN A 240 -14.45 -5.54 -4.56
N GLN A 241 -14.98 -6.43 -3.72
CA GLN A 241 -16.41 -6.59 -3.52
C GLN A 241 -16.99 -5.57 -2.54
N GLY A 242 -18.33 -5.47 -2.52
CA GLY A 242 -19.05 -4.43 -1.78
C GLY A 242 -18.93 -4.51 -0.26
N LEU A 243 -18.56 -5.68 0.28
CA LEU A 243 -18.36 -5.86 1.72
C LEU A 243 -16.93 -5.55 2.19
N SER A 244 -16.00 -5.20 1.30
CA SER A 244 -14.68 -4.76 1.74
C SER A 244 -14.74 -3.41 2.45
N VAL A 245 -13.87 -3.22 3.44
CA VAL A 245 -13.87 -1.99 4.25
C VAL A 245 -13.66 -0.77 3.35
N ILE A 246 -12.80 -0.88 2.34
CA ILE A 246 -12.56 0.22 1.40
C ILE A 246 -13.83 0.56 0.58
N SER A 247 -14.54 -0.45 0.06
CA SER A 247 -15.79 -0.24 -0.67
C SER A 247 -16.87 0.41 0.20
N GLN A 248 -16.99 -0.05 1.45
CA GLN A 248 -17.96 0.49 2.41
C GLN A 248 -17.67 1.95 2.76
N LEU A 249 -16.42 2.28 3.10
CA LEU A 249 -16.01 3.65 3.43
C LEU A 249 -16.12 4.59 2.22
N ALA A 250 -15.76 4.12 1.02
CA ALA A 250 -15.89 4.90 -0.20
C ALA A 250 -17.35 5.18 -0.57
N SER A 251 -18.24 4.20 -0.41
CA SER A 251 -19.67 4.38 -0.65
C SER A 251 -20.33 5.41 0.30
N GLN A 252 -19.75 5.58 1.48
CA GLN A 252 -20.16 6.58 2.48
C GLN A 252 -19.50 7.95 2.26
N GLY A 253 -18.60 8.08 1.28
CA GLY A 253 -17.84 9.30 1.01
C GLY A 253 -16.77 9.61 2.06
N VAL A 254 -16.36 8.62 2.86
CA VAL A 254 -15.36 8.80 3.93
C VAL A 254 -13.93 8.85 3.36
N THR A 255 -13.66 8.04 2.33
CA THR A 255 -12.35 7.96 1.65
C THR A 255 -12.56 7.77 0.14
N PRO A 256 -11.62 8.16 -0.74
CA PRO A 256 -11.67 7.75 -2.14
C PRO A 256 -11.74 6.23 -2.27
N ASN A 257 -12.29 5.72 -3.38
CA ASN A 257 -12.26 4.28 -3.66
C ASN A 257 -10.85 3.84 -4.14
N ALA A 258 -9.89 3.93 -3.23
CA ALA A 258 -8.50 3.59 -3.40
C ALA A 258 -7.82 3.38 -2.04
N PHE A 259 -6.81 2.53 -1.99
CA PHE A 259 -5.96 2.35 -0.82
C PHE A 259 -4.53 2.04 -1.25
N SER A 260 -3.60 2.08 -0.31
CA SER A 260 -2.19 1.79 -0.59
C SER A 260 -1.51 1.18 0.63
N HIS A 261 -0.54 0.32 0.39
CA HIS A 261 0.36 -0.16 1.44
C HIS A 261 1.82 -0.01 1.03
N CYS A 262 2.70 0.00 2.03
CA CYS A 262 4.14 -0.10 1.87
C CYS A 262 4.68 -1.01 2.98
N LEU A 263 5.06 -2.22 2.61
CA LEU A 263 5.50 -3.26 3.55
C LEU A 263 7.04 -3.24 3.66
N LYS A 264 7.58 -3.13 4.87
CA LYS A 264 9.04 -3.03 5.08
C LYS A 264 9.69 -4.40 5.04
N GLY A 265 10.53 -4.64 4.04
CA GLY A 265 11.15 -5.94 3.75
C GLY A 265 12.37 -6.31 4.58
N GLY A 266 12.55 -5.75 5.77
CA GLY A 266 13.59 -6.12 6.73
C GLY A 266 13.05 -6.97 7.89
N ASN A 267 13.94 -7.58 8.69
CA ASN A 267 13.54 -8.44 9.82
C ASN A 267 12.74 -7.71 10.90
N GLN A 268 12.95 -6.41 11.05
CA GLN A 268 12.13 -5.56 11.94
C GLN A 268 10.71 -5.37 11.42
N GLY A 269 10.51 -5.56 10.12
CA GLY A 269 9.20 -5.51 9.49
C GLY A 269 8.49 -4.17 9.65
N GLY A 270 7.17 -4.25 9.63
CA GLY A 270 6.23 -3.14 9.72
C GLY A 270 5.98 -2.44 8.39
N GLY A 271 5.50 -1.20 8.44
CA GLY A 271 5.16 -0.45 7.23
C GLY A 271 4.01 0.52 7.43
N ILE A 272 3.36 0.87 6.32
CA ILE A 272 2.31 1.87 6.26
C ILE A 272 1.13 1.31 5.46
N LEU A 273 -0.09 1.49 5.97
CA LEU A 273 -1.34 1.25 5.25
C LEU A 273 -2.17 2.54 5.26
N VAL A 274 -2.62 2.95 4.08
CA VAL A 274 -3.39 4.18 3.86
C VAL A 274 -4.70 3.82 3.15
N LEU A 275 -5.84 4.23 3.70
CA LEU A 275 -7.11 4.16 2.99
C LEU A 275 -7.37 5.50 2.31
N GLY A 276 -6.96 5.59 1.06
CA GLY A 276 -7.02 6.78 0.23
C GLY A 276 -5.97 6.75 -0.88
N GLN A 277 -5.61 7.92 -1.38
CA GLN A 277 -4.63 8.05 -2.46
C GLN A 277 -3.28 8.56 -1.93
N VAL A 278 -2.26 7.71 -2.06
CA VAL A 278 -0.86 8.11 -1.91
C VAL A 278 -0.39 8.80 -3.20
N ILE A 279 0.38 9.87 -3.04
CA ILE A 279 1.02 10.58 -4.14
C ILE A 279 2.52 10.29 -4.07
N GLU A 280 3.00 9.49 -5.01
CA GLU A 280 4.41 9.24 -5.25
C GLU A 280 4.70 9.46 -6.75
N PRO A 281 5.58 10.42 -7.13
CA PRO A 281 5.84 10.78 -8.53
C PRO A 281 6.23 9.63 -9.45
N ASN A 282 6.87 8.60 -8.91
CA ASN A 282 7.45 7.50 -9.69
C ASN A 282 6.53 6.28 -9.82
N ILE A 283 5.26 6.38 -9.44
CA ILE A 283 4.33 5.25 -9.57
C ILE A 283 4.10 4.92 -11.05
N VAL A 284 4.35 3.66 -11.40
CA VAL A 284 3.99 3.07 -12.69
C VAL A 284 2.69 2.30 -12.53
N TYR A 285 1.73 2.48 -13.46
CA TYR A 285 0.40 1.86 -13.38
C TYR A 285 0.16 0.85 -14.50
N THR A 286 -0.58 -0.20 -14.19
CA THR A 286 -1.13 -1.19 -15.12
C THR A 286 -2.63 -1.38 -14.85
N PRO A 287 -3.46 -1.61 -15.89
CA PRO A 287 -4.88 -1.83 -15.70
C PRO A 287 -5.17 -3.15 -14.95
N LEU A 288 -6.19 -3.10 -14.09
CA LEU A 288 -6.80 -4.30 -13.52
C LEU A 288 -7.59 -5.05 -14.60
N VAL A 289 -7.59 -6.38 -14.49
CA VAL A 289 -8.49 -7.23 -15.29
C VAL A 289 -9.89 -7.13 -14.67
N PRO A 290 -10.90 -6.64 -15.40
CA PRO A 290 -12.23 -6.43 -14.84
C PRO A 290 -12.94 -7.76 -14.55
N SER A 291 -13.90 -7.72 -13.63
CA SER A 291 -14.79 -8.85 -13.32
C SER A 291 -14.03 -10.11 -12.88
N GLN A 292 -12.96 -9.92 -12.11
CA GLN A 292 -12.20 -10.99 -11.47
C GLN A 292 -12.43 -10.94 -9.96
N ALA A 293 -12.30 -12.09 -9.29
CA ALA A 293 -12.45 -12.19 -7.84
C ALA A 293 -11.32 -11.45 -7.09
N HIS A 294 -10.10 -11.55 -7.59
CA HIS A 294 -8.92 -10.94 -6.97
C HIS A 294 -8.38 -9.77 -7.80
N TYR A 295 -7.32 -9.14 -7.30
CA TYR A 295 -6.55 -8.13 -8.02
C TYR A 295 -5.72 -8.76 -9.14
N ASN A 296 -6.38 -9.09 -10.24
CA ASN A 296 -5.76 -9.71 -11.39
C ASN A 296 -5.12 -8.67 -12.32
N LEU A 297 -3.88 -8.93 -12.72
CA LEU A 297 -3.09 -8.17 -13.68
C LEU A 297 -2.78 -9.00 -14.92
N ASN A 298 -2.62 -8.33 -16.06
CA ASN A 298 -2.20 -8.98 -17.30
C ASN A 298 -0.67 -8.93 -17.42
N LEU A 299 0.00 -9.99 -16.96
CA LEU A 299 1.43 -10.23 -17.16
C LEU A 299 1.65 -10.73 -18.59
N GLN A 300 2.59 -10.12 -19.31
CA GLN A 300 2.83 -10.40 -20.73
C GLN A 300 4.13 -11.15 -20.96
N SER A 301 5.16 -10.87 -20.16
CA SER A 301 6.46 -11.55 -20.24
C SER A 301 7.24 -11.39 -18.95
N ILE A 302 8.21 -12.28 -18.78
CA ILE A 302 9.24 -12.21 -17.74
C ILE A 302 10.58 -12.06 -18.45
N ALA A 303 11.44 -11.18 -17.96
CA ALA A 303 12.82 -11.06 -18.42
C ALA A 303 13.80 -11.28 -17.27
N VAL A 304 14.92 -11.93 -17.57
CA VAL A 304 16.04 -12.12 -16.64
C VAL A 304 17.28 -11.49 -17.26
N ASN A 305 17.95 -10.61 -16.52
CA ASN A 305 19.13 -9.88 -17.01
C ASN A 305 18.87 -9.14 -18.35
N GLY A 306 17.69 -8.55 -18.48
CA GLY A 306 17.26 -7.83 -19.69
C GLY A 306 16.87 -8.71 -20.88
N GLN A 307 16.95 -10.05 -20.77
CA GLN A 307 16.54 -10.98 -21.82
C GLN A 307 15.15 -11.54 -21.53
N SER A 308 14.21 -11.34 -22.46
CA SER A 308 12.86 -11.92 -22.35
C SER A 308 12.94 -13.45 -22.40
N LEU A 309 12.25 -14.10 -21.48
CA LEU A 309 12.17 -15.55 -21.43
C LEU A 309 11.25 -16.09 -22.54
N PRO A 310 11.55 -17.26 -23.11
CA PRO A 310 10.73 -17.89 -24.15
C PRO A 310 9.52 -18.60 -23.53
N ILE A 311 8.64 -17.84 -22.86
CA ILE A 311 7.39 -18.33 -22.25
C ILE A 311 6.24 -17.89 -23.15
N ASP A 312 5.33 -18.81 -23.48
CA ASP A 312 4.13 -18.47 -24.24
C ASP A 312 3.26 -17.50 -23.44
N PRO A 313 2.90 -16.31 -23.96
CA PRO A 313 2.06 -15.35 -23.24
C PRO A 313 0.71 -15.90 -22.78
N SER A 314 0.20 -16.97 -23.42
CA SER A 314 -1.04 -17.65 -23.03
C SER A 314 -0.99 -18.29 -21.64
N VAL A 315 0.22 -18.57 -21.11
CA VAL A 315 0.44 -19.05 -19.74
C VAL A 315 -0.08 -18.06 -18.72
N PHE A 316 0.00 -16.75 -19.01
CA PHE A 316 -0.38 -15.69 -18.08
C PHE A 316 -1.76 -15.09 -18.34
N LEU A 317 -2.45 -15.53 -19.41
CA LEU A 317 -3.80 -15.05 -19.71
C LEU A 317 -4.75 -15.35 -18.55
N THR A 318 -5.56 -14.36 -18.16
CA THR A 318 -6.49 -14.50 -17.05
C THR A 318 -7.71 -15.33 -17.46
N SER A 319 -8.08 -16.30 -16.61
CA SER A 319 -9.35 -17.04 -16.63
C SER A 319 -9.66 -17.55 -15.22
N ASP A 320 -10.73 -18.31 -15.05
CA ASP A 320 -11.15 -18.81 -13.73
C ASP A 320 -10.10 -19.66 -12.98
N THR A 321 -9.08 -20.16 -13.67
CA THR A 321 -8.04 -21.06 -13.12
C THR A 321 -6.60 -20.58 -13.35
N ARG A 322 -6.42 -19.40 -13.93
CA ARG A 322 -5.10 -18.84 -14.29
C ARG A 322 -5.09 -17.32 -14.29
N GLY A 323 -3.91 -16.75 -14.13
CA GLY A 323 -3.71 -15.31 -14.15
C GLY A 323 -2.65 -14.88 -13.16
N THR A 324 -2.40 -13.57 -13.11
CA THR A 324 -1.46 -12.97 -12.14
C THR A 324 -2.23 -12.19 -11.11
N ILE A 325 -2.13 -12.57 -9.84
CA ILE A 325 -2.83 -11.98 -8.70
C ILE A 325 -1.84 -11.19 -7.85
N VAL A 326 -2.25 -10.03 -7.35
CA VAL A 326 -1.52 -9.25 -6.32
C VAL A 326 -2.16 -9.52 -4.96
N ASP A 327 -1.40 -10.08 -4.02
CA ASP A 327 -1.97 -10.60 -2.78
C ASP A 327 -1.07 -10.43 -1.54
N SER A 328 -1.34 -9.45 -0.68
CA SER A 328 -0.64 -9.31 0.62
C SER A 328 -1.05 -10.36 1.67
N GLY A 329 -2.11 -11.13 1.41
CA GLY A 329 -2.50 -12.28 2.24
C GLY A 329 -1.57 -13.47 2.05
N THR A 330 -0.73 -13.44 1.01
CA THR A 330 0.22 -14.49 0.68
C THR A 330 1.66 -14.05 1.00
N THR A 331 2.34 -14.79 1.88
CA THR A 331 3.73 -14.50 2.28
C THR A 331 4.73 -14.57 1.12
N LEU A 332 4.61 -15.62 0.30
CA LEU A 332 5.57 -15.97 -0.75
C LEU A 332 5.08 -15.55 -2.13
N ALA A 333 5.89 -15.80 -3.15
CA ALA A 333 5.45 -15.64 -4.53
C ALA A 333 5.19 -17.01 -5.16
N TYR A 334 4.25 -17.05 -6.09
CA TYR A 334 3.94 -18.22 -6.88
C TYR A 334 4.01 -17.85 -8.35
N LEU A 335 4.53 -18.75 -9.16
CA LEU A 335 4.56 -18.61 -10.60
C LEU A 335 3.80 -19.79 -11.22
N ALA A 336 3.08 -19.51 -12.32
CA ALA A 336 2.42 -20.55 -13.09
C ALA A 336 3.41 -21.70 -13.38
N GLU A 337 2.97 -22.94 -13.18
CA GLU A 337 3.84 -24.11 -13.25
C GLU A 337 4.63 -24.16 -14.58
N GLU A 338 3.98 -23.82 -15.68
CA GLU A 338 4.54 -23.83 -17.03
C GLU A 338 5.66 -22.77 -17.23
N ALA A 339 5.68 -21.72 -16.41
CA ALA A 339 6.68 -20.65 -16.46
C ALA A 339 7.85 -20.88 -15.48
N TYR A 340 7.63 -21.64 -14.40
CA TYR A 340 8.55 -21.73 -13.26
C TYR A 340 9.93 -22.29 -13.62
N ASP A 341 10.00 -23.43 -14.30
CA ASP A 341 11.29 -24.06 -14.60
C ASP A 341 12.12 -23.20 -15.57
N THR A 342 11.47 -22.56 -16.56
CA THR A 342 12.12 -21.62 -17.49
C THR A 342 12.71 -20.42 -16.74
N PHE A 343 11.97 -19.88 -15.77
CA PHE A 343 12.43 -18.79 -14.92
C PHE A 343 13.64 -19.16 -14.07
N VAL A 344 13.57 -20.28 -13.34
CA VAL A 344 14.68 -20.75 -12.48
C VAL A 344 15.92 -21.09 -13.31
N ASN A 345 15.75 -21.74 -14.46
CA ASN A 345 16.85 -22.08 -15.35
C ASN A 345 17.57 -20.84 -15.90
N ALA A 346 16.84 -19.77 -16.23
CA ALA A 346 17.44 -18.52 -16.69
C ALA A 346 18.29 -17.84 -15.60
N ILE A 347 17.85 -17.87 -14.33
CA ILE A 347 18.67 -17.38 -13.21
C ILE A 347 19.93 -18.25 -13.05
N ASN A 348 19.77 -19.58 -13.05
CA ASN A 348 20.87 -20.52 -12.94
C ASN A 348 21.97 -20.27 -14.00
N GLN A 349 21.57 -20.02 -15.24
CA GLN A 349 22.51 -19.72 -16.33
C GLN A 349 23.41 -18.51 -16.05
N VAL A 350 22.93 -17.53 -15.28
CA VAL A 350 23.71 -16.35 -14.91
C VAL A 350 24.61 -16.62 -13.71
N VAL A 351 24.12 -17.36 -12.70
CA VAL A 351 24.77 -17.39 -11.37
C VAL A 351 25.65 -18.61 -11.11
N LEU A 352 25.49 -19.72 -11.84
CA LEU A 352 26.15 -21.00 -11.52
C LEU A 352 27.69 -20.97 -11.53
N GLN A 353 28.31 -19.97 -12.16
CA GLN A 353 29.76 -19.79 -12.13
C GLN A 353 30.25 -19.16 -10.82
N SER A 354 29.38 -18.50 -10.07
CA SER A 354 29.71 -17.72 -8.87
C SER A 354 29.19 -18.33 -7.58
N VAL A 355 28.20 -19.24 -7.64
CA VAL A 355 27.57 -19.85 -6.46
C VAL A 355 27.43 -21.36 -6.59
N ARG A 356 27.38 -22.06 -5.46
CA ARG A 356 27.04 -23.49 -5.44
C ARG A 356 25.54 -23.67 -5.30
N ALA A 357 24.90 -24.14 -6.37
CA ALA A 357 23.48 -24.48 -6.40
C ALA A 357 23.20 -25.86 -5.80
N PHE A 358 22.03 -26.01 -5.17
CA PHE A 358 21.48 -27.28 -4.69
C PHE A 358 19.96 -27.17 -4.54
N VAL A 359 19.26 -28.31 -4.47
CA VAL A 359 17.82 -28.33 -4.26
C VAL A 359 17.53 -28.71 -2.80
N SER A 360 16.68 -27.93 -2.13
CA SER A 360 16.24 -28.19 -0.76
C SER A 360 14.72 -28.22 -0.71
N ARG A 361 14.14 -29.37 -0.33
CA ARG A 361 12.67 -29.58 -0.25
C ARG A 361 11.91 -29.14 -1.53
N GLY A 362 12.51 -29.37 -2.70
CA GLY A 362 11.94 -28.98 -4.00
C GLY A 362 12.25 -27.56 -4.45
N ASN A 363 12.83 -26.71 -3.60
CA ASN A 363 13.19 -25.34 -3.94
C ASN A 363 14.65 -25.23 -4.40
N GLN A 364 14.88 -24.42 -5.43
CA GLN A 364 16.24 -24.13 -5.91
C GLN A 364 16.93 -23.18 -4.94
N CYS A 365 18.08 -23.60 -4.40
CA CYS A 365 18.87 -22.88 -3.42
C CYS A 365 20.33 -22.73 -3.84
N TYR A 366 21.02 -21.78 -3.19
CA TYR A 366 22.38 -21.37 -3.50
C TYR A 366 23.13 -21.10 -2.20
N LEU A 367 24.36 -21.60 -2.11
CA LEU A 367 25.33 -21.15 -1.11
C LEU A 367 26.04 -19.91 -1.64
N VAL A 368 25.83 -18.79 -0.95
CA VAL A 368 26.33 -17.47 -1.34
C VAL A 368 27.31 -16.98 -0.27
N THR A 369 28.52 -16.63 -0.70
CA THR A 369 29.61 -16.12 0.16
C THR A 369 29.84 -14.62 0.00
N SER A 370 29.23 -13.98 -0.99
CA SER A 370 29.31 -12.54 -1.25
C SER A 370 27.90 -11.92 -1.35
N SER A 371 27.81 -10.64 -1.76
CA SER A 371 26.54 -9.94 -1.88
C SER A 371 25.66 -10.56 -2.98
N ILE A 372 24.39 -10.84 -2.67
CA ILE A 372 23.42 -11.29 -3.68
C ILE A 372 23.20 -10.25 -4.78
N SER A 373 23.34 -8.95 -4.48
CA SER A 373 23.17 -7.89 -5.47
C SER A 373 24.25 -7.89 -6.55
N ASP A 374 25.42 -8.46 -6.28
CA ASP A 374 26.53 -8.52 -7.22
C ASP A 374 26.48 -9.79 -8.09
N ILE A 375 25.81 -10.84 -7.60
CA ILE A 375 25.76 -12.15 -8.25
C ILE A 375 24.48 -12.33 -9.06
N PHE A 376 23.35 -11.96 -8.46
CA PHE A 376 22.04 -12.33 -8.98
C PHE A 376 21.49 -11.25 -9.91
N PRO A 377 20.92 -11.62 -11.07
CA PRO A 377 20.47 -10.65 -12.06
C PRO A 377 19.17 -9.95 -11.65
N PRO A 378 18.90 -8.74 -12.15
CA PRO A 378 17.56 -8.18 -12.06
C PRO A 378 16.56 -9.04 -12.85
N VAL A 379 15.34 -9.12 -12.35
CA VAL A 379 14.20 -9.77 -13.01
C VAL A 379 13.17 -8.68 -13.35
N SER A 380 12.53 -8.76 -14.50
CA SER A 380 11.45 -7.84 -14.88
C SER A 380 10.16 -8.60 -15.15
N LEU A 381 9.09 -8.22 -14.47
CA LEU A 381 7.72 -8.65 -14.76
C LEU A 381 7.05 -7.57 -15.61
N ASN A 382 6.74 -7.87 -16.86
CA ASN A 382 6.22 -6.89 -17.82
C ASN A 382 4.72 -7.06 -18.01
N PHE A 383 3.96 -6.03 -17.68
CA PHE A 383 2.50 -6.03 -17.68
C PHE A 383 1.92 -5.22 -18.85
N ALA A 384 0.62 -5.40 -19.08
CA ALA A 384 -0.14 -4.60 -20.02
C ALA A 384 0.00 -3.09 -19.75
N GLY A 385 -0.12 -2.28 -20.81
CA GLY A 385 0.11 -0.83 -20.72
C GLY A 385 1.59 -0.43 -20.71
N GLY A 386 2.51 -1.39 -20.89
CA GLY A 386 3.96 -1.13 -20.93
C GLY A 386 4.59 -0.95 -19.54
N ALA A 387 3.84 -1.24 -18.47
CA ALA A 387 4.34 -1.20 -17.11
C ALA A 387 5.30 -2.37 -16.86
N SER A 388 6.44 -2.10 -16.22
CA SER A 388 7.41 -3.14 -15.85
C SER A 388 7.73 -3.03 -14.36
N MET A 389 7.62 -4.14 -13.65
CA MET A 389 8.07 -4.26 -12.27
C MET A 389 9.45 -4.92 -12.26
N VAL A 390 10.47 -4.13 -11.94
CA VAL A 390 11.84 -4.62 -11.81
C VAL A 390 12.06 -5.11 -10.38
N LEU A 391 12.35 -6.40 -10.26
CA LEU A 391 12.64 -7.09 -9.02
C LEU A 391 14.15 -7.16 -8.81
N ASN A 392 14.58 -6.72 -7.63
CA ASN A 392 15.95 -6.93 -7.16
C ASN A 392 16.10 -8.36 -6.63
N PRO A 393 17.34 -8.86 -6.43
CA PRO A 393 17.55 -10.21 -5.86
C PRO A 393 16.77 -10.51 -4.57
N ARG A 394 16.59 -9.50 -3.69
CA ARG A 394 15.82 -9.63 -2.44
C ARG A 394 14.30 -9.74 -2.62
N ASP A 395 13.79 -9.49 -3.83
CA ASP A 395 12.37 -9.52 -4.15
C ASP A 395 11.95 -10.88 -4.75
N TYR A 396 12.91 -11.78 -4.99
CA TYR A 396 12.65 -13.13 -5.48
C TYR A 396 13.51 -14.22 -4.82
N LEU A 397 14.43 -13.85 -3.92
CA LEU A 397 15.19 -14.78 -3.07
C LEU A 397 14.80 -14.64 -1.61
N LEU A 398 14.83 -15.77 -0.89
CA LEU A 398 14.67 -15.87 0.55
C LEU A 398 15.95 -16.38 1.18
N GLN A 399 16.42 -15.70 2.22
CA GLN A 399 17.49 -16.22 3.06
C GLN A 399 16.89 -17.24 4.03
N GLN A 400 17.50 -18.43 4.13
CA GLN A 400 17.03 -19.47 5.06
C GLN A 400 17.94 -19.59 6.29
N ASN A 401 19.13 -20.13 6.09
CA ASN A 401 20.11 -20.39 7.15
C ASN A 401 21.53 -20.11 6.65
N SER A 402 22.52 -20.49 7.45
CA SER A 402 23.93 -20.45 7.07
C SER A 402 24.54 -21.85 7.18
N ILE A 403 25.35 -22.23 6.19
CA ILE A 403 26.10 -23.49 6.18
C ILE A 403 27.58 -23.13 6.06
N ASN A 404 28.38 -23.51 7.06
CA ASN A 404 29.82 -23.23 7.11
C ASN A 404 30.18 -21.74 6.89
N GLY A 405 29.34 -20.82 7.40
CA GLY A 405 29.53 -19.38 7.26
C GLY A 405 29.02 -18.78 5.94
N ALA A 406 28.58 -19.59 4.97
CA ALA A 406 27.93 -19.12 3.75
C ALA A 406 26.41 -19.02 3.95
N ALA A 407 25.78 -17.95 3.47
CA ALA A 407 24.34 -17.78 3.54
C ALA A 407 23.65 -18.66 2.49
N VAL A 408 22.58 -19.35 2.88
CA VAL A 408 21.70 -20.08 1.98
C VAL A 408 20.59 -19.16 1.52
N TRP A 409 20.55 -18.92 0.21
CA TRP A 409 19.48 -18.19 -0.45
C TRP A 409 18.72 -19.12 -1.39
N CYS A 410 17.40 -19.11 -1.34
CA CYS A 410 16.55 -19.93 -2.19
C CYS A 410 15.64 -19.05 -3.04
N ILE A 411 15.27 -19.52 -4.23
CA ILE A 411 14.19 -18.91 -5.02
C ILE A 411 12.93 -18.92 -4.15
N GLY A 412 12.36 -17.74 -3.92
CA GLY A 412 11.16 -17.54 -3.11
C GLY A 412 9.87 -17.61 -3.91
N PHE A 413 9.95 -17.64 -5.25
CA PHE A 413 8.87 -18.11 -6.09
C PHE A 413 8.71 -19.62 -5.92
N GLN A 414 7.47 -20.10 -5.85
CA GLN A 414 7.12 -21.51 -5.87
C GLN A 414 6.19 -21.82 -7.05
N LYS A 415 5.96 -23.11 -7.31
CA LYS A 415 4.90 -23.58 -8.22
C LYS A 415 3.96 -24.52 -7.48
N ILE A 416 2.68 -24.46 -7.80
CA ILE A 416 1.69 -25.42 -7.34
C ILE A 416 1.40 -26.35 -8.51
N GLN A 417 1.55 -27.66 -8.30
CA GLN A 417 1.34 -28.65 -9.35
C GLN A 417 -0.08 -28.57 -9.92
N GLY A 418 -0.18 -28.52 -11.25
CA GLY A 418 -1.45 -28.44 -11.97
C GLY A 418 -2.13 -27.08 -11.94
N GLN A 419 -1.48 -26.03 -11.42
CA GLN A 419 -2.05 -24.67 -11.36
C GLN A 419 -1.32 -23.67 -12.26
N GLY A 420 -2.10 -22.91 -13.03
CA GLY A 420 -1.64 -21.82 -13.89
C GLY A 420 -1.68 -20.44 -13.21
N LEU A 421 -1.63 -20.41 -11.87
CA LEU A 421 -1.71 -19.17 -11.10
C LEU A 421 -0.32 -18.60 -10.82
N THR A 422 -0.19 -17.30 -11.03
CA THR A 422 0.94 -16.49 -10.55
C THR A 422 0.42 -15.59 -9.44
N ILE A 423 1.06 -15.61 -8.28
CA ILE A 423 0.67 -14.79 -7.13
C ILE A 423 1.88 -13.97 -6.71
N LEU A 424 1.73 -12.65 -6.71
CA LEU A 424 2.72 -11.71 -6.24
C LEU A 424 2.40 -11.40 -4.77
N GLY A 425 2.97 -12.19 -3.87
CA GLY A 425 2.82 -12.00 -2.44
C GLY A 425 3.81 -11.04 -1.82
N ASP A 426 3.83 -10.98 -0.49
CA ASP A 426 4.63 -10.03 0.30
C ASP A 426 6.11 -10.00 -0.07
N LEU A 427 6.70 -11.15 -0.45
CA LEU A 427 8.07 -11.21 -0.96
C LEU A 427 8.32 -10.23 -2.12
N VAL A 428 7.37 -10.12 -3.05
CA VAL A 428 7.42 -9.23 -4.21
C VAL A 428 6.95 -7.82 -3.85
N LEU A 429 5.92 -7.72 -3.00
CA LEU A 429 5.24 -6.46 -2.68
C LEU A 429 6.00 -5.57 -1.68
N LYS A 430 6.91 -6.14 -0.87
CA LYS A 430 7.72 -5.38 0.08
C LYS A 430 8.65 -4.38 -0.61
N ASP A 431 9.04 -3.37 0.18
CA ASP A 431 9.93 -2.27 -0.21
C ASP A 431 9.40 -1.48 -1.43
N LYS A 432 8.07 -1.44 -1.56
CA LYS A 432 7.32 -0.73 -2.61
C LYS A 432 6.09 -0.08 -2.01
N ILE A 433 5.76 1.12 -2.46
CA ILE A 433 4.40 1.62 -2.35
C ILE A 433 3.58 0.89 -3.41
N VAL A 434 2.51 0.21 -3.01
CA VAL A 434 1.54 -0.42 -3.91
C VAL A 434 0.23 0.32 -3.77
N VAL A 435 -0.27 0.89 -4.87
CA VAL A 435 -1.51 1.67 -4.94
C VAL A 435 -2.58 0.89 -5.66
N TYR A 436 -3.70 0.67 -4.99
CA TYR A 436 -4.90 0.04 -5.53
C TYR A 436 -5.91 1.13 -5.85
N ASP A 437 -5.90 1.63 -7.10
CA ASP A 437 -6.83 2.67 -7.57
C ASP A 437 -8.07 2.00 -8.17
N LEU A 438 -9.02 1.65 -7.30
CA LEU A 438 -10.22 0.89 -7.67
C LEU A 438 -11.17 1.72 -8.54
N ALA A 439 -11.28 3.02 -8.27
CA ALA A 439 -11.99 3.96 -9.13
C ALA A 439 -11.36 4.05 -10.53
N GLY A 440 -10.03 4.05 -10.62
CA GLY A 440 -9.28 4.05 -11.88
C GLY A 440 -9.14 2.68 -12.55
N GLN A 441 -9.58 1.60 -11.88
CA GLN A 441 -9.43 0.20 -12.31
C GLN A 441 -7.98 -0.15 -12.68
N ARG A 442 -7.04 0.18 -11.79
CA ARG A 442 -5.60 -0.02 -12.01
C ARG A 442 -4.85 -0.22 -10.70
N ILE A 443 -3.73 -0.92 -10.78
CA ILE A 443 -2.74 -0.97 -9.70
C ILE A 443 -1.50 -0.24 -10.16
N GLY A 444 -0.85 0.46 -9.23
CA GLY A 444 0.46 1.04 -9.47
C GLY A 444 1.45 0.69 -8.37
N TRP A 445 2.74 0.79 -8.71
CA TRP A 445 3.81 0.60 -7.74
C TRP A 445 4.98 1.55 -7.99
N ALA A 446 5.74 1.82 -6.93
CA ALA A 446 7.05 2.44 -6.97
C ALA A 446 7.94 1.80 -5.89
N ASN A 447 9.21 1.56 -6.19
CA ASN A 447 10.18 1.20 -5.15
C ASN A 447 10.25 2.33 -4.12
N TYR A 448 10.20 1.97 -2.84
CA TYR A 448 10.10 2.94 -1.77
C TYR A 448 10.72 2.42 -0.49
N ASP A 449 11.40 3.29 0.26
CA ASP A 449 11.80 2.96 1.62
C ASP A 449 10.59 3.11 2.54
N CYS A 450 9.96 1.98 2.87
CA CYS A 450 8.76 1.93 3.72
C CYS A 450 9.00 2.34 5.18
N SER A 451 10.23 2.72 5.57
CA SER A 451 10.49 3.44 6.83
C SER A 451 10.25 4.94 6.72
N MET A 452 10.18 5.49 5.50
CA MET A 452 9.84 6.88 5.25
C MET A 452 8.32 7.06 5.25
N SER A 453 7.91 8.22 5.71
CA SER A 453 6.54 8.71 5.59
C SER A 453 6.06 8.81 4.15
N VAL A 454 4.78 8.54 3.89
CA VAL A 454 4.16 8.77 2.58
C VAL A 454 3.41 10.09 2.52
N ASN A 455 3.32 10.66 1.31
CA ASN A 455 2.47 11.82 1.04
C ASN A 455 1.07 11.36 0.63
N VAL A 456 0.04 11.89 1.29
CA VAL A 456 -1.36 11.61 0.96
C VAL A 456 -2.05 12.83 0.36
N SER A 457 -2.96 12.58 -0.58
CA SER A 457 -3.85 13.62 -1.11
C SER A 457 -4.99 13.88 -0.12
N ALA A 458 -5.07 15.08 0.45
CA ALA A 458 -6.25 15.53 1.19
C ALA A 458 -6.89 16.72 0.47
N THR A 459 -8.20 16.65 0.18
CA THR A 459 -8.91 17.76 -0.48
C THR A 459 -9.51 18.66 0.60
N LEU A 460 -9.05 19.91 0.69
CA LEU A 460 -9.63 20.91 1.58
C LEU A 460 -11.10 21.19 1.22
N SER A 461 -11.88 21.67 2.19
CA SER A 461 -13.25 22.21 2.00
C SER A 461 -13.33 23.36 0.98
N THR A 462 -12.19 23.88 0.52
CA THR A 462 -12.05 24.92 -0.51
C THR A 462 -11.78 24.36 -1.92
N GLY A 463 -11.71 23.04 -2.10
CA GLY A 463 -11.42 22.39 -3.39
C GLY A 463 -9.94 22.35 -3.79
N LYS A 464 -9.02 22.76 -2.90
CA LYS A 464 -7.57 22.64 -3.10
C LYS A 464 -7.03 21.34 -2.47
N SER A 465 -6.22 20.60 -3.22
CA SER A 465 -5.46 19.45 -2.71
C SER A 465 -4.21 19.92 -1.97
N GLU A 466 -4.04 19.51 -0.71
CA GLU A 466 -2.81 19.70 0.07
C GLU A 466 -2.10 18.36 0.31
N PHE A 467 -0.78 18.42 0.51
CA PHE A 467 0.11 17.28 0.68
C PHE A 467 0.49 17.12 2.14
N VAL A 468 0.26 15.94 2.72
CA VAL A 468 0.60 15.68 4.12
C VAL A 468 1.43 14.43 4.26
N ASN A 469 2.44 14.55 5.12
CA ASN A 469 3.37 13.50 5.50
C ASN A 469 2.76 12.63 6.62
N ALA A 470 2.34 11.41 6.30
CA ALA A 470 1.67 10.53 7.26
C ALA A 470 2.56 10.06 8.43
N GLY A 471 3.87 9.92 8.21
CA GLY A 471 4.80 9.33 9.19
C GLY A 471 5.25 10.25 10.32
N GLN A 472 5.11 11.57 10.19
CA GLN A 472 5.44 12.53 11.25
C GLN A 472 4.36 12.66 12.33
N ILE A 473 3.21 11.99 12.18
CA ILE A 473 2.00 12.33 12.94
C ILE A 473 1.72 11.33 14.08
N GLY A 474 2.34 10.14 14.06
CA GLY A 474 2.24 9.15 15.15
C GLY A 474 3.12 9.44 16.39
N ASN A 475 4.08 10.38 16.30
CA ASN A 475 4.92 10.75 17.44
C ASN A 475 4.29 11.89 18.23
N ASN A 476 3.36 11.55 19.13
CA ASN A 476 2.84 12.47 20.13
C ASN A 476 3.87 12.66 21.27
N SER A 477 5.07 13.17 20.96
CA SER A 477 5.95 13.76 21.95
C SER A 477 5.48 15.19 22.20
N SER A 478 5.12 15.48 23.44
CA SER A 478 4.54 16.77 23.83
C SER A 478 5.37 17.96 23.32
N SER A 479 4.71 18.98 22.75
CA SER A 479 5.33 20.24 22.28
C SER A 479 6.07 21.04 23.37
N ARG A 480 6.09 20.53 24.62
CA ARG A 480 6.86 21.10 25.73
C ARG A 480 8.34 20.75 25.67
N ASP A 481 8.73 19.63 25.08
CA ASP A 481 10.14 19.24 24.99
C ASP A 481 10.87 19.96 23.85
N ASP A 482 10.20 20.21 22.72
CA ASP A 482 10.78 21.00 21.62
C ASP A 482 10.96 22.46 21.99
N LEU A 483 10.00 23.06 22.72
CA LEU A 483 10.14 24.43 23.21
C LEU A 483 11.27 24.55 24.25
N ARG A 484 11.44 23.53 25.11
CA ARG A 484 12.56 23.47 26.07
C ARG A 484 13.91 23.33 25.37
N ASN A 485 14.02 22.46 24.37
CA ASN A 485 15.24 22.28 23.61
C ASN A 485 15.60 23.54 22.80
N LEU A 486 14.61 24.22 22.21
CA LEU A 486 14.83 25.47 21.48
C LEU A 486 15.29 26.60 22.42
N ILE A 487 14.72 26.70 23.63
CA ILE A 487 15.17 27.67 24.65
C ILE A 487 16.59 27.36 25.12
N LEU A 488 16.95 26.08 25.32
CA LEU A 488 18.30 25.70 25.73
C LEU A 488 19.34 25.98 24.63
N VAL A 489 19.03 25.70 23.37
CA VAL A 489 19.92 25.95 22.22
C VAL A 489 20.12 27.45 22.01
N THR A 490 19.05 28.25 22.11
CA THR A 490 19.14 29.71 21.99
C THR A 490 19.92 30.34 23.15
N MET A 491 19.74 29.86 24.39
CA MET A 491 20.55 30.29 25.53
C MET A 491 22.03 29.93 25.38
N LEU A 492 22.35 28.75 24.82
CA LEU A 492 23.74 28.35 24.54
C LEU A 492 24.37 29.25 23.47
N GLN A 493 23.63 29.56 22.40
CA GLN A 493 24.11 30.44 21.33
C GLN A 493 24.33 31.88 21.82
N VAL A 494 23.43 32.42 22.64
CA VAL A 494 23.58 33.75 23.24
C VAL A 494 24.79 33.79 24.19
N SER A 495 24.98 32.73 24.99
CA SER A 495 26.15 32.62 25.88
C SER A 495 27.46 32.56 25.10
N LEU A 496 27.49 31.81 23.99
CA LEU A 496 28.66 31.71 23.13
C LEU A 496 28.94 33.03 22.39
N TYR A 497 27.90 33.77 22.00
CA TYR A 497 28.02 35.09 21.37
C TYR A 497 28.57 36.15 22.34
N ILE A 498 28.12 36.14 23.60
CA ILE A 498 28.64 37.03 24.65
C ILE A 498 30.10 36.69 24.99
N LEU A 499 30.48 35.40 25.00
CA LEU A 499 31.86 34.98 25.23
C LEU A 499 32.80 35.34 24.06
N THR A 500 32.31 35.33 22.82
CA THR A 500 33.10 35.60 21.62
C THR A 500 33.21 37.09 21.27
N PHE A 501 32.17 37.88 21.54
CA PHE A 501 32.11 39.30 21.16
C PHE A 501 32.02 40.27 22.34
N GLY A 502 31.77 39.79 23.57
CA GLY A 502 31.61 40.63 24.77
C GLY A 502 32.89 41.21 25.36
N LYS A 503 34.05 41.08 24.68
CA LYS A 503 35.34 41.66 25.11
C LYS A 503 35.82 42.85 24.29
N MET A 504 34.95 43.47 23.49
CA MET A 504 35.24 44.77 22.88
C MET A 504 34.22 45.81 23.34
N SER A 505 34.48 46.40 24.51
CA SER A 505 34.19 47.81 24.87
C SER A 505 34.39 48.00 26.38
N PHE A 506 35.62 48.31 26.79
CA PHE A 506 35.98 49.25 27.87
C PHE A 506 37.50 49.43 27.82
N LEU A 507 37.93 50.36 26.95
CA LEU A 507 39.07 51.24 27.17
C LEU A 507 38.49 52.64 27.39
#